data_AF-A0A431VGW2-F1
#
_entry.id   AF-A0A431VGW2-F1
#
_cell.length_a   1.000
_cell.length_b   1.000
_cell.length_c   1.000
_cell.angle_alpha   90.00
_cell.angle_beta   90.00
_cell.angle_gamma   90.00
#
_symmetry.space_group_name_H-M   'P 1'
#
loop_
_entity.id
_entity.type
_entity.pdbx_description
1 polymer ?
#
loop_
_entity_poly.entity_id
_entity_poly.type
_entity_poly.pdbx_seq_one_letter_code
_entity_poly.pdbx_strand_id
1 'polypeptide(L)'
;MPLYSVDDFQPSDFKKLNRIDVVQKTAEISVKTCNRIALRDHNLSDAVCVKEDGASNLVKAYFYNVSLFKVRNAYKKDQRINQEKICALLLKTCTEHNWAALFSQKSADLSDDFMEKMFIDFTFKLICAFAGVKDTSQTGNLERDFQICMHENSFMTDEWACWMMTSFIKAYGGPMGCEE
;
A
#
# COMPACT_ATOMS: atom_id res chain seq x y z
N MET A 1 -26.18 3.03 18.39
CA MET A 1 -26.04 3.15 16.93
C MET A 1 -24.86 4.08 16.64
N PRO A 2 -24.03 3.80 15.62
CA PRO A 2 -22.99 4.73 15.21
C PRO A 2 -23.63 6.07 14.79
N LEU A 3 -23.02 7.18 15.21
CA LEU A 3 -23.50 8.54 14.92
C LEU A 3 -23.30 8.94 13.45
N TYR A 4 -22.41 8.25 12.74
CA TYR A 4 -22.04 8.53 11.36
C TYR A 4 -21.99 7.24 10.55
N SER A 5 -22.26 7.35 9.25
CA SER A 5 -22.14 6.29 8.25
C SER A 5 -20.77 6.34 7.55
N VAL A 6 -20.46 5.32 6.74
CA VAL A 6 -19.24 5.29 5.91
C VAL A 6 -19.23 6.46 4.91
N ASP A 7 -20.40 6.83 4.39
CA ASP A 7 -20.56 7.89 3.39
C ASP A 7 -20.30 9.29 3.96
N ASP A 8 -20.39 9.45 5.29
CA ASP A 8 -20.08 10.70 5.96
C ASP A 8 -18.58 11.05 5.96
N PHE A 9 -17.71 10.09 5.64
CA PHE A 9 -16.25 10.24 5.67
C PHE A 9 -15.60 10.20 4.28
N GLN A 10 -16.40 10.34 3.22
CA GLN A 10 -15.87 10.33 1.86
C GLN A 10 -14.84 11.45 1.66
N PRO A 11 -13.64 11.14 1.13
CA PRO A 11 -12.64 12.16 0.84
C PRO A 11 -13.07 13.01 -0.35
N SER A 12 -12.51 14.22 -0.47
CA SER A 12 -12.69 15.06 -1.65
C SER A 12 -12.14 14.38 -2.91
N ASP A 13 -12.70 14.74 -4.07
CA ASP A 13 -12.25 14.19 -5.36
C ASP A 13 -10.77 14.48 -5.62
N PHE A 14 -10.30 15.67 -5.24
CA PHE A 14 -8.89 16.01 -5.32
C PHE A 14 -8.01 15.04 -4.51
N LYS A 15 -8.41 14.71 -3.27
CA LYS A 15 -7.68 13.75 -2.42
C LYS A 15 -7.73 12.34 -3.01
N LYS A 16 -8.87 11.93 -3.60
CA LYS A 16 -8.99 10.65 -4.31
C LYS A 16 -8.03 10.58 -5.50
N LEU A 17 -8.06 11.58 -6.38
CA LEU A 17 -7.22 11.64 -7.58
C LEU A 17 -5.73 11.64 -7.24
N ASN A 18 -5.32 12.40 -6.23
CA ASN A 18 -3.93 12.41 -5.77
C ASN A 18 -3.48 11.02 -5.29
N ARG A 19 -4.32 10.31 -4.51
CA ARG A 19 -3.99 8.95 -4.08
C ARG A 19 -3.93 7.95 -5.25
N ILE A 20 -4.82 8.09 -6.24
CA ILE A 20 -4.77 7.26 -7.46
C ILE A 20 -3.45 7.48 -8.20
N ASP A 21 -3.03 8.74 -8.38
CA ASP A 21 -1.77 9.09 -9.05
C ASP A 21 -0.55 8.48 -8.32
N VAL A 22 -0.50 8.56 -6.98
CA VAL A 22 0.57 7.95 -6.19
C VAL A 22 0.60 6.42 -6.34
N VAL A 23 -0.56 5.76 -6.25
CA VAL A 23 -0.67 4.30 -6.42
C VAL A 23 -0.23 3.90 -7.82
N GLN A 24 -0.72 4.59 -8.85
CA GLN A 24 -0.41 4.32 -10.26
C GLN A 24 1.08 4.44 -10.53
N LYS A 25 1.71 5.56 -10.14
CA LYS A 25 3.15 5.78 -10.32
C LYS A 25 3.98 4.72 -9.62
N THR A 26 3.61 4.36 -8.40
CA THR A 26 4.32 3.33 -7.63
C THR A 26 4.20 1.96 -8.33
N ALA A 27 3.01 1.62 -8.81
CA ALA A 27 2.75 0.38 -9.54
C ALA A 27 3.56 0.31 -10.85
N GLU A 28 3.64 1.41 -11.61
CA GLU A 28 4.43 1.50 -12.84
C GLU A 28 5.93 1.32 -12.60
N ILE A 29 6.46 1.88 -11.51
CA ILE A 29 7.86 1.69 -11.12
C ILE A 29 8.15 0.23 -10.78
N SER A 30 7.27 -0.42 -10.02
CA SER A 30 7.41 -1.84 -9.68
C SER A 30 7.29 -2.74 -10.93
N VAL A 31 6.34 -2.46 -11.83
CA VAL A 31 6.20 -3.18 -13.11
C VAL A 31 7.45 -3.04 -13.97
N LYS A 32 8.01 -1.82 -14.10
CA LYS A 32 9.25 -1.61 -14.86
C LYS A 32 10.42 -2.39 -14.30
N THR A 33 10.53 -2.43 -12.96
CA THR A 33 11.58 -3.18 -12.27
C THR A 33 11.41 -4.68 -12.49
N CYS A 34 10.18 -5.17 -12.36
CA CYS A 34 9.77 -6.55 -12.59
C CYS A 34 10.05 -7.01 -14.02
N ASN A 35 9.61 -6.25 -15.04
CA ASN A 35 9.85 -6.58 -16.44
C ASN A 35 11.35 -6.60 -16.79
N ARG A 36 12.18 -5.78 -16.13
CA ARG A 36 13.64 -5.85 -16.29
C ARG A 36 14.23 -7.15 -15.73
N ILE A 37 13.73 -7.62 -14.59
CA ILE A 37 14.15 -8.90 -13.98
C ILE A 37 13.68 -10.07 -14.84
N ALA A 38 12.40 -10.07 -15.25
CA ALA A 38 11.82 -11.09 -16.12
C ALA A 38 12.56 -11.18 -17.46
N LEU A 39 12.96 -10.05 -18.05
CA LEU A 39 13.76 -10.04 -19.27
C LEU A 39 15.15 -10.65 -19.03
N ARG A 40 15.83 -10.29 -17.94
CA ARG A 40 17.18 -10.77 -17.65
C ARG A 40 17.23 -12.26 -17.33
N ASP A 41 16.30 -12.72 -16.50
CA ASP A 41 16.37 -14.05 -15.89
C ASP A 41 15.55 -15.09 -16.69
N HIS A 42 14.55 -14.63 -17.45
CA HIS A 42 13.62 -15.51 -18.19
C HIS A 42 13.45 -15.13 -19.67
N ASN A 43 14.14 -14.10 -20.18
CA ASN A 43 14.01 -13.61 -21.55
C ASN A 43 12.57 -13.20 -21.94
N LEU A 44 11.80 -12.68 -20.97
CA LEU A 44 10.42 -12.23 -21.17
C LEU A 44 10.33 -10.70 -21.18
N SER A 45 9.90 -10.11 -22.29
CA SER A 45 9.56 -8.68 -22.37
C SER A 45 8.09 -8.44 -22.02
N ASP A 46 7.79 -7.35 -21.31
CA ASP A 46 6.43 -6.91 -20.98
C ASP A 46 5.56 -7.97 -20.29
N ALA A 47 6.20 -8.77 -19.44
CA ALA A 47 5.57 -9.92 -18.78
C ALA A 47 4.48 -9.53 -17.77
N VAL A 48 4.52 -8.29 -17.25
CA VAL A 48 3.54 -7.74 -16.30
C VAL A 48 3.09 -6.35 -16.72
N CYS A 49 1.83 -6.00 -16.45
CA CYS A 49 1.31 -4.64 -16.55
C CYS A 49 0.35 -4.28 -15.40
N VAL A 50 0.13 -2.98 -15.19
CA VAL A 50 -0.91 -2.46 -14.29
C VAL A 50 -2.27 -2.59 -14.98
N LYS A 51 -3.32 -2.98 -14.24
CA LYS A 51 -4.70 -2.99 -14.74
C LYS A 51 -5.25 -1.57 -14.84
N GLU A 52 -6.04 -1.30 -15.87
CA GLU A 52 -6.63 0.04 -16.16
C GLU A 52 -7.33 0.65 -14.93
N ASP A 53 -8.12 -0.14 -14.20
CA ASP A 53 -8.82 0.29 -12.98
C ASP A 53 -8.15 -0.14 -11.68
N GLY A 54 -6.98 -0.80 -11.74
CA GLY A 54 -6.36 -1.42 -10.57
C GLY A 54 -6.07 -0.41 -9.45
N ALA A 55 -5.46 0.73 -9.81
CA ALA A 55 -5.16 1.80 -8.86
C ALA A 55 -6.44 2.43 -8.28
N SER A 56 -7.45 2.69 -9.13
CA SER A 56 -8.74 3.25 -8.72
C SER A 56 -9.46 2.34 -7.72
N ASN A 57 -9.49 1.04 -8.00
CA ASN A 57 -10.13 0.05 -7.13
C ASN A 57 -9.41 -0.10 -5.79
N LEU A 58 -8.08 -0.14 -5.79
CA LEU A 58 -7.29 -0.19 -4.55
C LEU A 58 -7.53 1.05 -3.69
N VAL A 59 -7.56 2.25 -4.30
CA VAL A 59 -7.83 3.50 -3.58
C VAL A 59 -9.26 3.55 -3.03
N LYS A 60 -10.25 3.07 -3.78
CA LYS A 60 -11.63 2.96 -3.28
C LYS A 60 -11.71 2.04 -2.06
N ALA A 61 -11.07 0.87 -2.11
CA ALA A 61 -11.01 -0.07 -1.00
C ALA A 61 -10.29 0.54 0.22
N TYR A 62 -9.18 1.23 0.00
CA TYR A 62 -8.46 1.95 1.05
C TYR A 62 -9.34 2.99 1.76
N PHE A 63 -10.03 3.86 1.01
CA PHE A 63 -10.90 4.86 1.62
C PHE A 63 -12.11 4.26 2.31
N TYR A 64 -12.66 3.16 1.78
CA TYR A 64 -13.71 2.41 2.46
C TYR A 64 -13.23 1.89 3.83
N ASN A 65 -12.02 1.31 3.89
CA ASN A 65 -11.41 0.86 5.14
C ASN A 65 -11.13 2.01 6.13
N VAL A 66 -10.70 3.18 5.64
CA VAL A 66 -10.54 4.39 6.46
C VAL A 66 -11.87 4.85 7.05
N SER A 67 -12.92 4.93 6.23
CA SER A 67 -14.26 5.34 6.68
C SER A 67 -14.85 4.34 7.69
N LEU A 68 -14.71 3.03 7.44
CA LEU A 68 -15.10 1.99 8.38
C LEU A 68 -14.37 2.12 9.72
N PHE A 69 -13.06 2.35 9.69
CA PHE A 69 -12.26 2.55 10.89
C PHE A 69 -12.77 3.75 11.71
N LYS A 70 -13.04 4.88 11.05
CA LYS A 70 -13.58 6.07 11.72
C LYS A 70 -14.95 5.82 12.36
N VAL A 71 -15.86 5.14 11.66
CA VAL A 71 -17.20 4.78 12.18
C VAL A 71 -17.08 3.87 13.41
N ARG A 72 -16.27 2.81 13.33
CA ARG A 72 -16.09 1.83 14.41
C ARG A 72 -15.48 2.45 15.68
N ASN A 73 -14.72 3.53 15.52
CA ASN A 73 -14.04 4.22 16.62
C ASN A 73 -14.69 5.56 16.99
N ALA A 74 -15.93 5.80 16.55
CA ALA A 74 -16.72 7.00 16.87
C ALA A 74 -16.00 8.34 16.61
N TYR A 75 -15.22 8.42 15.52
CA TYR A 75 -14.59 9.67 15.10
C TYR A 75 -15.63 10.71 14.70
N LYS A 76 -15.34 11.98 14.96
CA LYS A 76 -16.07 13.13 14.37
C LYS A 76 -15.61 13.35 12.93
N LYS A 77 -16.44 14.01 12.11
CA LYS A 77 -16.18 14.22 10.67
C LYS A 77 -14.84 14.91 10.38
N ASP A 78 -14.49 15.88 11.22
CA ASP A 78 -13.28 16.70 11.16
C ASP A 78 -12.06 16.04 11.85
N GLN A 79 -12.25 14.96 12.60
CA GLN A 79 -11.14 14.28 13.26
C GLN A 79 -10.25 13.55 12.26
N ARG A 80 -8.96 13.90 12.34
CA ARG A 80 -7.88 13.30 11.56
C ARG A 80 -7.41 12.01 12.21
N ILE A 81 -7.00 11.07 11.37
CA ILE A 81 -6.24 9.89 11.79
C ILE A 81 -4.76 10.20 11.62
N ASN A 82 -3.93 9.67 12.51
CA ASN A 82 -2.48 9.85 12.42
C ASN A 82 -1.87 8.98 11.31
N GLN A 83 -0.65 9.33 10.90
CA GLN A 83 0.03 8.73 9.74
C GLN A 83 0.24 7.21 9.89
N GLU A 84 0.54 6.76 11.11
CA GLU A 84 0.70 5.35 11.46
C GLU A 84 -0.57 4.53 11.21
N LYS A 85 -1.75 5.06 11.57
CA LYS A 85 -3.03 4.41 11.24
C LYS A 85 -3.31 4.43 9.74
N ILE A 86 -2.96 5.52 9.04
CA ILE A 86 -3.08 5.59 7.57
C ILE A 86 -2.27 4.48 6.91
N CYS A 87 -1.00 4.31 7.31
CA CYS A 87 -0.12 3.30 6.73
C CYS A 87 -0.55 1.88 7.13
N ALA A 88 -1.06 1.68 8.35
CA ALA A 88 -1.59 0.39 8.79
C ALA A 88 -2.85 -0.02 8.01
N LEU A 89 -3.76 0.92 7.78
CA LEU A 89 -4.96 0.69 6.96
C LEU A 89 -4.60 0.43 5.49
N LEU A 90 -3.58 1.11 4.98
CA LEU A 90 -3.06 0.86 3.63
C LEU A 90 -2.45 -0.52 3.50
N LEU A 91 -1.60 -0.92 4.45
CA LEU A 91 -1.02 -2.24 4.51
C LEU A 91 -2.11 -3.31 4.56
N LYS A 92 -3.11 -3.12 5.42
CA LYS A 92 -4.28 -4.01 5.52
C LYS A 92 -5.01 -4.13 4.19
N THR A 93 -5.31 -3.01 3.53
CA THR A 93 -5.94 -3.01 2.21
C THR A 93 -5.10 -3.78 1.20
N CYS A 94 -3.79 -3.59 1.19
CA CYS A 94 -2.90 -4.36 0.32
C CYS A 94 -2.91 -5.85 0.67
N THR A 95 -2.94 -6.26 1.94
CA THR A 95 -2.97 -7.69 2.29
C THR A 95 -4.31 -8.38 2.02
N GLU A 96 -5.42 -7.64 2.13
CA GLU A 96 -6.75 -8.15 1.81
C GLU A 96 -6.96 -8.36 0.30
N HIS A 97 -6.13 -7.71 -0.53
CA HIS A 97 -6.13 -7.84 -1.98
C HIS A 97 -4.92 -8.64 -2.44
N ASN A 98 -5.09 -9.60 -3.34
CA ASN A 98 -3.92 -10.23 -3.96
C ASN A 98 -3.31 -9.32 -5.03
N TRP A 99 -2.12 -9.66 -5.50
CA TRP A 99 -1.45 -8.96 -6.60
C TRP A 99 -2.34 -8.86 -7.86
N ALA A 100 -3.22 -9.85 -8.07
CA ALA A 100 -4.14 -9.89 -9.20
C ALA A 100 -5.21 -8.79 -9.15
N ALA A 101 -5.42 -8.10 -8.03
CA ALA A 101 -6.29 -6.93 -7.99
C ALA A 101 -5.70 -5.74 -8.77
N LEU A 102 -4.38 -5.61 -8.80
CA LEU A 102 -3.67 -4.45 -9.35
C LEU A 102 -2.90 -4.77 -10.65
N PHE A 103 -2.37 -5.99 -10.74
CA PHE A 103 -1.46 -6.39 -11.81
C PHE A 103 -2.07 -7.49 -12.68
N SER A 104 -1.70 -7.48 -13.96
CA SER A 104 -1.96 -8.57 -14.90
C SER A 104 -0.65 -9.20 -15.34
N GLN A 105 -0.60 -10.52 -15.27
CA GLN A 105 0.46 -11.33 -15.84
C GLN A 105 0.13 -11.63 -17.31
N LYS A 106 1.09 -11.38 -18.21
CA LYS A 106 0.95 -11.62 -19.65
C LYS A 106 1.67 -12.88 -20.14
N SER A 107 2.62 -13.41 -19.37
CA SER A 107 3.33 -14.65 -19.68
C SER A 107 3.03 -15.72 -18.63
N ALA A 108 2.65 -16.92 -19.05
CA ALA A 108 2.42 -18.06 -18.17
C ALA A 108 3.70 -18.59 -17.49
N ASP A 109 4.87 -18.18 -17.97
CA ASP A 109 6.17 -18.61 -17.44
C ASP A 109 6.57 -17.89 -16.14
N LEU A 110 5.84 -16.84 -15.75
CA LEU A 110 6.00 -16.19 -14.45
C LEU A 110 5.23 -16.96 -13.36
N SER A 111 5.87 -17.22 -12.22
CA SER A 111 5.20 -17.86 -11.09
C SER A 111 4.41 -16.85 -10.25
N ASP A 112 3.37 -17.34 -9.58
CA ASP A 112 2.61 -16.56 -8.60
C ASP A 112 3.51 -16.03 -7.48
N ASP A 113 4.47 -16.83 -7.00
CA ASP A 113 5.47 -16.41 -6.00
C ASP A 113 6.27 -15.17 -6.45
N PHE A 114 6.57 -15.07 -7.75
CA PHE A 114 7.28 -13.93 -8.31
C PHE A 114 6.37 -12.69 -8.33
N MET A 115 5.11 -12.87 -8.69
CA MET A 115 4.09 -11.81 -8.65
C MET A 115 3.82 -11.32 -7.22
N GLU A 116 3.79 -12.23 -6.25
CA GLU A 116 3.65 -11.91 -4.82
C GLU A 116 4.83 -11.09 -4.32
N LYS A 117 6.07 -11.49 -4.63
CA LYS A 117 7.27 -10.71 -4.28
C LYS A 117 7.24 -9.30 -4.85
N MET A 118 6.84 -9.16 -6.12
CA MET A 118 6.65 -7.84 -6.74
C MET A 118 5.58 -7.02 -6.01
N PHE A 119 4.47 -7.65 -5.61
CA PHE A 119 3.40 -6.96 -4.89
C PHE A 119 3.83 -6.51 -3.49
N ILE A 120 4.62 -7.32 -2.77
CA ILE A 120 5.22 -6.91 -1.49
C ILE A 120 6.15 -5.71 -1.66
N ASP A 121 7.01 -5.71 -2.69
CA ASP A 121 7.87 -4.56 -3.05
C ASP A 121 7.04 -3.30 -3.35
N PHE A 122 5.97 -3.45 -4.14
CA PHE A 122 5.02 -2.38 -4.41
C PHE A 122 4.39 -1.84 -3.11
N THR A 123 3.92 -2.71 -2.22
CA THR A 123 3.31 -2.32 -0.94
C THR A 123 4.30 -1.54 -0.08
N PHE A 124 5.56 -1.98 0.00
CA PHE A 124 6.60 -1.27 0.73
C PHE A 124 6.83 0.14 0.18
N LYS A 125 7.02 0.27 -1.14
CA LYS A 125 7.21 1.57 -1.82
C LYS A 125 6.01 2.49 -1.63
N LEU A 126 4.81 1.92 -1.67
CA LEU A 126 3.57 2.66 -1.48
C LEU A 126 3.45 3.20 -0.05
N ILE A 127 3.77 2.38 0.95
CA ILE A 127 3.81 2.80 2.36
C ILE A 127 4.83 3.92 2.56
N CYS A 128 6.04 3.78 1.99
CA CYS A 128 7.05 4.85 2.04
C CYS A 128 6.53 6.16 1.43
N ALA A 129 5.88 6.08 0.26
CA ALA A 129 5.31 7.24 -0.42
C ALA A 129 4.20 7.90 0.42
N PHE A 130 3.34 7.12 1.06
CA PHE A 130 2.28 7.65 1.92
C PHE A 130 2.84 8.26 3.19
N ALA A 131 3.82 7.60 3.82
CA ALA A 131 4.48 8.05 5.04
C ALA A 131 5.43 9.25 4.83
N GLY A 132 5.72 9.63 3.59
CA GLY A 132 6.67 10.70 3.29
C GLY A 132 8.11 10.36 3.67
N VAL A 133 8.44 9.06 3.71
CA VAL A 133 9.79 8.58 4.01
C VAL A 133 10.66 8.83 2.78
N LYS A 134 11.75 9.60 2.98
CA LYS A 134 12.73 9.83 1.92
C LYS A 134 13.61 8.60 1.77
N ASP A 135 13.94 8.25 0.53
CA ASP A 135 14.88 7.18 0.22
C ASP A 135 16.26 7.55 0.79
N THR A 136 16.74 6.80 1.78
CA THR A 136 18.02 7.00 2.46
C THR A 136 18.86 5.75 2.31
N SER A 137 20.18 5.83 2.51
CA SER A 137 21.10 4.67 2.41
C SER A 137 20.76 3.50 3.36
N GLN A 138 19.80 3.66 4.28
CA GLN A 138 19.32 2.63 5.19
C GLN A 138 18.09 1.84 4.66
N THR A 139 17.51 2.22 3.53
CA THR A 139 16.27 1.61 3.01
C THR A 139 16.41 0.13 2.64
N GLY A 140 17.59 -0.33 2.19
CA GLY A 140 17.78 -1.71 1.74
C GLY A 140 17.64 -2.79 2.83
N ASN A 141 18.13 -2.54 4.06
CA ASN A 141 17.97 -3.51 5.16
C ASN A 141 16.52 -3.59 5.64
N LEU A 142 15.79 -2.48 5.53
CA LEU A 142 14.39 -2.38 5.98
C LEU A 142 13.43 -2.96 4.96
N GLU A 143 13.69 -2.75 3.67
CA GLU A 143 12.97 -3.42 2.61
C GLU A 143 13.07 -4.94 2.79
N ARG A 144 14.28 -5.45 3.08
CA ARG A 144 14.50 -6.85 3.41
C ARG A 144 13.71 -7.28 4.65
N ASP A 145 13.82 -6.57 5.76
CA ASP A 145 13.15 -6.95 7.01
C ASP A 145 11.61 -6.87 6.87
N PHE A 146 11.09 -5.89 6.13
CA PHE A 146 9.68 -5.79 5.76
C PHE A 146 9.25 -7.01 4.94
N GLN A 147 10.01 -7.38 3.91
CA GLN A 147 9.74 -8.57 3.10
C GLN A 147 9.71 -9.85 3.94
N ILE A 148 10.67 -10.02 4.86
CA ILE A 148 10.70 -11.15 5.80
C ILE A 148 9.43 -11.14 6.67
N CYS A 149 9.10 -10.01 7.29
CA CYS A 149 7.92 -9.90 8.15
C CYS A 149 6.62 -10.20 7.40
N MET A 150 6.49 -9.75 6.15
CA MET A 150 5.32 -10.00 5.30
C MET A 150 5.23 -11.47 4.86
N HIS A 151 6.37 -12.12 4.64
CA HIS A 151 6.42 -13.53 4.26
C HIS A 151 6.14 -14.47 5.45
N GLU A 152 6.64 -14.13 6.64
CA GLU A 152 6.51 -14.98 7.84
C GLU A 152 5.17 -14.82 8.58
N ASN A 153 4.47 -13.69 8.42
CA ASN A 153 3.18 -13.47 9.08
C ASN A 153 2.00 -13.70 8.15
N SER A 154 1.48 -14.93 8.14
CA SER A 154 0.25 -15.27 7.43
C SER A 154 -1.01 -14.63 8.03
N PHE A 155 -0.94 -14.10 9.25
CA PHE A 155 -2.05 -13.44 9.95
C PHE A 155 -1.60 -12.10 10.53
N MET A 156 -1.96 -11.02 9.84
CA MET A 156 -1.69 -9.66 10.30
C MET A 156 -2.86 -9.13 11.12
N THR A 157 -2.68 -8.98 12.43
CA THR A 157 -3.70 -8.33 13.28
C THR A 157 -3.66 -6.80 13.11
N ASP A 158 -4.78 -6.13 13.35
CA ASP A 158 -4.85 -4.65 13.31
C ASP A 158 -3.86 -4.02 14.31
N GLU A 159 -3.66 -4.64 15.48
CA GLU A 159 -2.68 -4.22 16.49
C GLU A 159 -1.24 -4.34 15.98
N TRP A 160 -0.91 -5.47 15.35
CA TRP A 160 0.42 -5.69 14.77
C TRP A 160 0.71 -4.70 13.65
N ALA A 161 -0.25 -4.48 12.75
CA ALA A 161 -0.11 -3.53 11.64
C ALA A 161 0.13 -2.10 12.16
N CYS A 162 -0.62 -1.69 13.18
CA CYS A 162 -0.43 -0.38 13.82
C CYS A 162 0.95 -0.29 14.48
N TRP A 163 1.34 -1.26 15.30
CA TRP A 163 2.63 -1.26 15.99
C TRP A 163 3.82 -1.24 15.02
N MET A 164 3.76 -2.03 13.95
CA MET A 164 4.80 -2.12 12.94
C MET A 164 4.94 -0.78 12.19
N MET A 165 3.83 -0.16 11.80
CA MET A 165 3.82 1.15 11.15
C MET A 165 4.27 2.29 12.07
N THR A 166 3.88 2.28 13.34
CA THR A 166 4.39 3.21 14.36
C THR A 166 5.91 3.13 14.46
N SER A 167 6.45 1.91 14.54
CA SER A 167 7.89 1.67 14.65
C SER A 167 8.63 2.12 13.39
N PHE A 168 8.07 1.81 12.22
CA PHE A 168 8.60 2.22 10.93
C PHE A 168 8.66 3.75 10.78
N ILE A 169 7.57 4.46 11.06
CA ILE A 169 7.50 5.92 10.94
C ILE A 169 8.40 6.61 11.97
N LYS A 170 8.47 6.11 13.21
CA LYS A 170 9.37 6.67 14.23
C LYS A 170 10.84 6.57 13.83
N ALA A 171 11.21 5.50 13.14
CA ALA A 171 12.58 5.27 12.72
C ALA A 171 12.97 6.05 11.44
N TYR A 172 12.02 6.31 10.52
CA TYR A 172 12.34 6.80 9.17
C TYR A 172 11.50 7.98 8.66
N GLY A 173 10.43 8.35 9.36
CA GLY A 173 9.62 9.52 9.04
C GLY A 173 10.32 10.83 9.41
N GLY A 174 9.96 11.92 8.72
CA GLY A 174 10.28 13.27 9.18
C GLY A 174 9.54 13.65 10.47
N PRO A 175 9.86 14.80 11.10
CA PRO A 175 9.12 15.29 12.27
C PRO A 175 7.61 15.30 11.98
N MET A 176 6.84 14.70 12.90
CA MET A 176 5.43 14.36 12.71
C MET A 176 4.56 15.61 12.44
N GLY A 177 4.17 15.83 11.19
CA GLY A 177 3.06 16.69 10.83
C GLY A 177 1.75 15.90 10.83
N CYS A 178 0.69 16.44 11.43
CA CYS A 178 -0.65 15.91 11.22
C CYS A 178 -1.06 16.19 9.76
N GLU A 179 -1.47 15.17 8.99
CA GLU A 179 -2.01 15.41 7.63
C GLU A 179 -3.14 16.43 7.67
N GLU A 180 -3.15 17.37 6.71
CA GLU A 180 -4.20 18.39 6.58
C GLU A 180 -5.54 17.89 6.02
#